data_AF-M0HVY0-F1
#
_entry.id   AF-M0HVY0-F1
#
_cell.length_a   1.000
_cell.length_b   1.000
_cell.length_c   1.000
_cell.angle_alpha   90.00
_cell.angle_beta   90.00
_cell.angle_gamma   90.00
#
_symmetry.space_group_name_H-M   'P 1'
#
loop_
_entity.id
_entity.type
_entity.pdbx_description
1 polymer ?
#
loop_
_entity_poly.entity_id
_entity_poly.type
_entity_poly.pdbx_seq_one_letter_code
_entity_poly.pdbx_strand_id
1 'polypeptide(L)'
;MAPRNESSRGGETRPRRRRRNRRRQRGDDGEGGIDAWLDATVYFGLGQHLLLALPMLWVAFMTVSTPVAVTTAAVVSLSVACLAIGALRLGAVSVGAPWHRIEDSELGLGPDAGYGALVRRAAYLNATLGLGTFLGARADLVGAGLAGSVVVAGGVALCAMLALPRLRAAPARASAAAAGAYYAVSLLVVAAFPGAVDLFSLAPSVALCVLAVATACAFDVVTGRDRR
;
A
#
# COMPACT_ATOMS: atom_id res chain seq x y z
N MET A 1 9.25 62.70 -42.03
CA MET A 1 7.84 62.62 -42.48
C MET A 1 7.56 61.18 -42.84
N ALA A 2 6.61 60.52 -42.16
CA ALA A 2 6.11 59.19 -42.52
C ALA A 2 5.20 59.29 -43.77
N PRO A 3 4.86 58.17 -44.46
CA PRO A 3 3.77 57.32 -43.95
C PRO A 3 4.00 55.80 -44.06
N ARG A 4 3.19 55.09 -43.26
CA ARG A 4 2.98 53.64 -43.19
C ARG A 4 2.29 53.09 -44.44
N ASN A 5 2.47 51.79 -44.71
CA ASN A 5 1.38 50.91 -45.09
C ASN A 5 1.69 49.44 -44.73
N GLU A 6 0.71 48.83 -44.05
CA GLU A 6 0.61 47.41 -43.70
C GLU A 6 0.24 46.55 -44.90
N SER A 7 0.74 45.31 -44.96
CA SER A 7 -0.06 44.18 -45.47
C SER A 7 0.50 42.81 -45.02
N SER A 8 -0.21 42.24 -44.06
CA SER A 8 -0.62 40.84 -43.88
C SER A 8 -0.14 39.79 -44.89
N ARG A 9 0.55 38.74 -44.41
CA ARG A 9 0.54 37.33 -44.86
C ARG A 9 1.30 36.53 -43.80
N GLY A 10 0.66 35.71 -42.96
CA GLY A 10 0.06 34.44 -43.34
C GLY A 10 1.02 33.32 -42.89
N GLY A 11 0.69 32.61 -41.79
CA GLY A 11 1.56 31.58 -41.23
C GLY A 11 0.97 30.92 -39.98
N GLU A 12 -0.29 30.54 -40.07
CA GLU A 12 -1.03 29.79 -39.05
C GLU A 12 -0.27 28.54 -38.60
N THR A 13 0.18 28.53 -37.35
CA THR A 13 0.67 27.30 -36.68
C THR A 13 0.03 27.12 -35.29
N ARG A 14 -1.24 27.53 -35.12
CA ARG A 14 -1.90 27.45 -33.80
C ARG A 14 -3.33 26.86 -33.72
N PRO A 15 -3.71 25.77 -34.43
CA PRO A 15 -4.87 24.98 -33.99
C PRO A 15 -4.49 23.76 -33.14
N ARG A 16 -3.24 23.26 -33.21
CA ARG A 16 -2.87 21.99 -32.51
C ARG A 16 -2.67 22.12 -31.00
N ARG A 17 -2.17 23.26 -30.50
CA ARG A 17 -1.95 23.46 -29.05
C ARG A 17 -3.26 23.60 -28.26
N ARG A 18 -4.30 24.20 -28.86
CA ARG A 18 -5.62 24.37 -28.21
C ARG A 18 -6.40 23.06 -28.08
N ARG A 19 -6.26 22.12 -29.02
CA ARG A 19 -6.91 20.79 -28.91
C ARG A 19 -6.32 19.92 -27.80
N ARG A 20 -5.01 20.02 -27.54
CA ARG A 20 -4.34 19.24 -26.47
C ARG A 20 -4.69 19.79 -25.08
N ASN A 21 -4.79 21.12 -24.93
CA ASN A 21 -5.23 21.72 -23.67
C ASN A 21 -6.72 21.49 -23.41
N ARG A 22 -7.59 21.48 -24.43
CA ARG A 22 -9.01 21.11 -24.24
C ARG A 22 -9.23 19.66 -23.86
N ARG A 23 -8.34 18.72 -24.24
CA ARG A 23 -8.41 17.33 -23.76
C ARG A 23 -7.91 17.16 -22.33
N ARG A 24 -7.03 18.05 -21.85
CA ARG A 24 -6.65 18.10 -20.42
C ARG A 24 -7.75 18.74 -19.57
N GLN A 25 -8.35 19.84 -20.04
CA GLN A 25 -9.46 20.51 -19.34
C GLN A 25 -10.80 19.76 -19.40
N ARG A 26 -10.98 18.76 -20.27
CA ARG A 26 -12.17 17.87 -20.24
C ARG A 26 -12.00 16.64 -19.34
N GLY A 27 -10.83 16.48 -18.72
CA GLY A 27 -10.61 15.52 -17.64
C GLY A 27 -10.88 16.11 -16.25
N ASP A 28 -10.89 17.43 -16.13
CA ASP A 28 -11.01 18.18 -14.85
C ASP A 28 -12.45 18.31 -14.32
N ASP A 29 -13.48 18.02 -15.13
CA ASP A 29 -14.88 18.21 -14.72
C ASP A 29 -15.46 17.01 -13.91
N GLY A 30 -14.61 16.09 -13.45
CA GLY A 30 -15.02 14.89 -12.70
C GLY A 30 -14.09 14.47 -11.54
N GLU A 31 -13.09 15.27 -11.19
CA GLU A 31 -11.99 14.84 -10.29
C GLU A 31 -12.30 14.87 -8.77
N GLY A 32 -13.54 15.14 -8.35
CA GLY A 32 -13.92 15.27 -6.93
C GLY A 32 -15.03 14.35 -6.43
N GLY A 33 -15.40 13.31 -7.19
CA GLY A 33 -16.61 12.50 -6.94
C GLY A 33 -16.39 11.08 -6.41
N ILE A 34 -17.49 10.37 -6.18
CA ILE A 34 -17.53 8.94 -5.80
C ILE A 34 -16.74 8.09 -6.79
N ASP A 35 -16.74 8.45 -8.08
CA ASP A 35 -16.00 7.73 -9.12
C ASP A 35 -14.48 7.81 -8.92
N ALA A 36 -13.94 8.97 -8.52
CA ALA A 36 -12.53 9.11 -8.19
C ALA A 36 -12.16 8.32 -6.93
N TRP A 37 -13.10 8.22 -5.97
CA TRP A 37 -12.94 7.41 -4.77
C TRP A 37 -12.96 5.91 -5.05
N LEU A 38 -13.89 5.44 -5.89
CA LEU A 38 -13.94 4.05 -6.34
C LEU A 38 -12.71 3.69 -7.18
N ASP A 39 -12.24 4.57 -8.05
CA ASP A 39 -11.01 4.36 -8.81
C ASP A 39 -9.77 4.24 -7.88
N ALA A 40 -9.63 5.17 -6.93
CA ALA A 40 -8.52 5.20 -6.00
C ALA A 40 -8.50 4.01 -5.01
N THR A 41 -9.68 3.55 -4.59
CA THR A 41 -9.87 2.53 -3.55
C THR A 41 -10.02 1.12 -4.11
N VAL A 42 -10.79 0.94 -5.19
CA VAL A 42 -11.13 -0.38 -5.74
C VAL A 42 -10.17 -0.77 -6.86
N TYR A 43 -10.06 0.03 -7.92
CA TYR A 43 -9.25 -0.35 -9.08
C TYR A 43 -7.75 -0.30 -8.79
N PHE A 44 -7.27 0.83 -8.27
CA PHE A 44 -5.84 1.00 -7.98
C PHE A 44 -5.49 0.70 -6.53
N GLY A 45 -6.46 0.71 -5.60
CA GLY A 45 -6.23 0.44 -4.19
C GLY A 45 -6.22 -1.07 -3.94
N LEU A 46 -7.40 -1.68 -4.01
CA LEU A 46 -7.64 -3.10 -3.73
C LEU A 46 -6.86 -4.02 -4.65
N GLY A 47 -6.86 -3.78 -5.96
CA GLY A 47 -6.11 -4.61 -6.92
C GLY A 47 -4.60 -4.65 -6.62
N GLN A 48 -3.99 -3.50 -6.37
CA GLN A 48 -2.57 -3.41 -6.02
C GLN A 48 -2.30 -4.00 -4.63
N HIS A 49 -3.19 -3.77 -3.66
CA HIS A 49 -3.02 -4.31 -2.31
C HIS A 49 -3.11 -5.84 -2.29
N LEU A 50 -4.09 -6.42 -3.00
CA LEU A 50 -4.25 -7.86 -3.12
C LEU A 50 -3.01 -8.51 -3.74
N LEU A 51 -2.50 -7.95 -4.84
CA LEU A 51 -1.31 -8.47 -5.51
C LEU A 51 -0.06 -8.38 -4.63
N LEU A 52 0.14 -7.24 -3.97
CA LEU A 52 1.33 -7.00 -3.16
C LEU A 52 1.29 -7.74 -1.82
N ALA A 53 0.10 -7.96 -1.24
CA ALA A 53 -0.09 -8.68 0.02
C ALA A 53 -0.44 -10.16 -0.17
N LEU A 54 -0.38 -10.68 -1.40
CA LEU A 54 -0.74 -12.05 -1.75
C LEU A 54 -0.02 -13.11 -0.91
N PRO A 55 1.30 -12.99 -0.63
CA PRO A 55 1.98 -13.95 0.24
C PRO A 55 1.34 -14.06 1.63
N MET A 56 1.01 -12.93 2.26
CA MET A 56 0.40 -12.94 3.59
C MET A 56 -1.07 -13.35 3.56
N LEU A 57 -1.82 -13.03 2.50
CA LEU A 57 -3.17 -13.56 2.27
C LEU A 57 -3.13 -15.09 2.21
N TRP A 58 -2.18 -15.65 1.45
CA TRP A 58 -2.00 -17.10 1.36
C TRP A 58 -1.73 -17.72 2.73
N VAL A 59 -0.82 -17.14 3.52
CA VAL A 59 -0.53 -17.61 4.89
C VAL A 59 -1.79 -17.57 5.77
N ALA A 60 -2.57 -16.48 5.72
CA ALA A 60 -3.82 -16.35 6.45
C ALA A 60 -4.84 -17.43 6.05
N PHE A 61 -5.05 -17.68 4.76
CA PHE A 61 -6.00 -18.69 4.28
C PHE A 61 -5.57 -20.13 4.58
N MET A 62 -4.27 -20.39 4.64
CA MET A 62 -3.74 -21.72 4.99
C MET A 62 -3.78 -21.99 6.50
N THR A 63 -4.19 -21.04 7.34
CA THR A 63 -4.26 -21.23 8.80
C THR A 63 -5.51 -22.05 9.18
N VAL A 64 -5.38 -23.38 9.10
CA VAL A 64 -6.49 -24.36 9.18
C VAL A 64 -7.21 -24.42 10.54
N SER A 65 -6.55 -24.02 11.63
CA SER A 65 -7.07 -24.18 12.99
C SER A 65 -8.20 -23.22 13.36
N THR A 66 -8.25 -22.02 12.77
CA THR A 66 -9.23 -20.98 13.12
C THR A 66 -9.67 -20.18 11.89
N PRO A 67 -10.25 -20.85 10.87
CA PRO A 67 -10.43 -20.26 9.55
C PRO A 67 -11.34 -19.03 9.60
N VAL A 68 -12.42 -19.05 10.39
CA VAL A 68 -13.39 -17.93 10.46
C VAL A 68 -12.79 -16.67 11.09
N ALA A 69 -12.09 -16.81 12.22
CA ALA A 69 -11.48 -15.68 12.92
C ALA A 69 -10.39 -15.00 12.06
N VAL A 70 -9.53 -15.81 11.43
CA VAL A 70 -8.43 -15.35 10.59
C VAL A 70 -8.95 -14.73 9.30
N THR A 71 -9.90 -15.37 8.61
CA THR A 71 -10.47 -14.81 7.39
C THR A 71 -11.22 -13.51 7.64
N THR A 72 -11.99 -13.42 8.74
CA THR A 72 -12.70 -12.19 9.07
C THR A 72 -11.73 -11.05 9.37
N ALA A 73 -10.70 -11.30 10.18
CA ALA A 73 -9.68 -10.30 10.48
C ALA A 73 -8.88 -9.88 9.22
N ALA A 74 -8.58 -10.82 8.32
CA ALA A 74 -7.91 -10.54 7.06
C ALA A 74 -8.77 -9.65 6.14
N VAL A 75 -10.06 -9.96 6.00
CA VAL A 75 -11.01 -9.16 5.20
C VAL A 75 -11.14 -7.75 5.77
N VAL A 76 -11.29 -7.62 7.09
CA VAL A 76 -11.36 -6.31 7.76
C VAL A 76 -10.07 -5.52 7.55
N SER A 77 -8.91 -6.13 7.84
CA SER A 77 -7.60 -5.50 7.71
C SER A 77 -7.36 -5.04 6.27
N LEU A 78 -7.67 -5.88 5.28
CA LEU A 78 -7.53 -5.54 3.86
C LEU A 78 -8.45 -4.39 3.46
N SER A 79 -9.72 -4.45 3.87
CA SER A 79 -10.71 -3.43 3.54
C SER A 79 -10.31 -2.06 4.10
N VAL A 80 -9.94 -2.02 5.38
CA VAL A 80 -9.51 -0.78 6.05
C VAL A 80 -8.21 -0.24 5.44
N ALA A 81 -7.24 -1.10 5.11
CA ALA A 81 -6.02 -0.66 4.45
C ALA A 81 -6.28 -0.06 3.06
N CYS A 82 -7.19 -0.64 2.28
CA CYS A 82 -7.58 -0.12 0.97
C CYS A 82 -8.28 1.25 1.09
N LEU A 83 -9.22 1.37 2.03
CA LEU A 83 -9.92 2.63 2.31
C LEU A 83 -8.94 3.72 2.77
N ALA A 84 -8.00 3.38 3.64
CA ALA A 84 -6.97 4.31 4.11
C ALA A 84 -6.05 4.78 2.98
N ILE A 85 -5.65 3.88 2.06
CA ILE A 85 -4.88 4.25 0.87
C ILE A 85 -5.68 5.18 -0.04
N GLY A 86 -6.97 4.88 -0.27
CA GLY A 86 -7.85 5.74 -1.07
C GLY A 86 -7.95 7.14 -0.46
N ALA A 87 -8.16 7.23 0.85
CA ALA A 87 -8.22 8.50 1.59
C ALA A 87 -6.88 9.30 1.52
N LEU A 88 -5.74 8.62 1.66
CA LEU A 88 -4.41 9.24 1.54
C LEU A 88 -4.11 9.70 0.11
N ARG A 89 -4.58 8.97 -0.92
CA ARG A 89 -4.41 9.32 -2.34
C ARG A 89 -5.18 10.57 -2.73
N LEU A 90 -6.40 10.69 -2.23
CA LEU A 90 -7.28 11.83 -2.52
C LEU A 90 -6.98 13.05 -1.63
N GLY A 91 -5.98 12.97 -0.75
CA GLY A 91 -5.65 14.06 0.18
C GLY A 91 -6.75 14.32 1.22
N ALA A 92 -7.73 13.42 1.39
CA ALA A 92 -8.74 13.51 2.44
C ALA A 92 -8.12 13.45 3.84
N VAL A 93 -6.92 12.86 3.94
CA VAL A 93 -6.08 12.83 5.14
C VAL A 93 -4.68 13.32 4.77
N SER A 94 -4.28 14.48 5.29
CA SER A 94 -2.98 15.10 5.03
C SER A 94 -1.90 14.59 5.98
N VAL A 95 -1.51 13.33 5.82
CA VAL A 95 -0.42 12.73 6.62
C VAL A 95 0.76 12.40 5.72
N GLY A 96 1.80 13.24 5.78
CA GLY A 96 3.05 13.04 5.05
C GLY A 96 2.91 13.10 3.52
N ALA A 97 3.81 12.42 2.81
CA ALA A 97 3.76 12.35 1.35
C ALA A 97 2.58 11.46 0.89
N PRO A 98 1.84 11.86 -0.17
CA PRO A 98 0.69 11.12 -0.66
C PRO A 98 1.06 9.71 -1.15
N TRP A 99 0.14 8.77 -1.02
CA TRP A 99 0.37 7.37 -1.39
C TRP A 99 0.38 7.18 -2.89
N HIS A 100 1.58 7.18 -3.48
CA HIS A 100 1.74 7.19 -4.94
C HIS A 100 1.09 5.99 -5.67
N ARG A 101 0.49 6.25 -6.84
CA ARG A 101 -0.03 5.20 -7.74
C ARG A 101 1.16 4.51 -8.41
N ILE A 102 1.10 3.19 -8.56
CA ILE A 102 2.07 2.47 -9.39
C ILE A 102 1.57 2.60 -10.83
N GLU A 103 2.27 3.38 -11.64
CA GLU A 103 2.03 3.52 -13.07
C GLU A 103 3.10 2.74 -13.86
N ASP A 104 2.73 2.21 -15.04
CA ASP A 104 3.60 1.37 -15.87
C ASP A 104 4.93 2.04 -16.26
N SER A 105 4.97 3.38 -16.26
CA SER A 105 6.15 4.19 -16.59
C SER A 105 7.22 4.22 -15.48
N GLU A 106 6.88 3.79 -14.26
CA GLU A 106 7.76 3.87 -13.08
C GLU A 106 8.43 2.54 -12.72
N LEU A 107 8.15 1.46 -13.47
CA LEU A 107 8.76 0.13 -13.31
C LEU A 107 10.24 0.05 -13.75
N GLY A 108 10.92 1.20 -13.91
CA GLY A 108 12.33 1.29 -14.28
C GLY A 108 13.33 0.86 -13.18
N LEU A 109 14.63 1.00 -13.44
CA LEU A 109 15.72 0.64 -12.51
C LEU A 109 16.20 1.81 -11.64
N GLY A 110 15.29 2.71 -11.24
CA GLY A 110 15.63 3.85 -10.39
C GLY A 110 15.71 3.50 -8.89
N PRO A 111 16.55 4.17 -8.10
CA PRO A 111 16.64 3.94 -6.64
C PRO A 111 15.33 4.30 -5.90
N ASP A 112 14.61 5.31 -6.39
CA ASP A 112 13.32 5.79 -5.87
C ASP A 112 12.12 5.47 -6.79
N ALA A 113 12.36 4.87 -7.95
CA ALA A 113 11.36 4.47 -8.94
C ALA A 113 11.71 3.08 -9.49
N GLY A 114 10.86 2.07 -9.32
CA GLY A 114 11.16 0.74 -9.85
C GLY A 114 10.73 -0.44 -9.00
N TYR A 115 11.24 -1.63 -9.35
CA TYR A 115 11.02 -2.88 -8.62
C TYR A 115 11.37 -2.79 -7.14
N GLY A 116 12.41 -2.06 -6.76
CA GLY A 116 12.76 -1.85 -5.34
C GLY A 116 11.65 -1.15 -4.56
N ALA A 117 11.02 -0.12 -5.12
CA ALA A 117 9.90 0.56 -4.48
C ALA A 117 8.67 -0.36 -4.33
N LEU A 118 8.46 -1.27 -5.29
CA LEU A 118 7.42 -2.28 -5.21
C LEU A 118 7.67 -3.30 -4.11
N VAL A 119 8.89 -3.84 -4.02
CA VAL A 119 9.26 -4.80 -2.96
C VAL A 119 9.10 -4.18 -1.58
N ARG A 120 9.52 -2.92 -1.40
CA ARG A 120 9.34 -2.20 -0.12
C ARG A 120 7.87 -2.01 0.24
N ARG A 121 7.03 -1.65 -0.75
CA ARG A 121 5.57 -1.56 -0.54
C ARG A 121 4.99 -2.94 -0.22
N ALA A 122 5.36 -3.98 -0.96
CA ALA A 122 4.93 -5.35 -0.68
C ALA A 122 5.31 -5.78 0.74
N ALA A 123 6.55 -5.55 1.18
CA ALA A 123 7.00 -5.84 2.54
C ALA A 123 6.12 -5.15 3.58
N TYR A 124 5.85 -3.85 3.39
CA TYR A 124 4.97 -3.10 4.27
C TYR A 124 3.53 -3.63 4.31
N LEU A 125 2.94 -3.88 3.16
CA LEU A 125 1.55 -4.34 3.06
C LEU A 125 1.38 -5.77 3.61
N ASN A 126 2.33 -6.68 3.34
CA ASN A 126 2.33 -8.01 3.95
C ASN A 126 2.48 -7.90 5.47
N ALA A 127 3.37 -7.04 5.96
CA ALA A 127 3.55 -6.86 7.41
C ALA A 127 2.30 -6.25 8.08
N THR A 128 1.66 -5.26 7.43
CA THR A 128 0.40 -4.68 7.94
C THR A 128 -0.70 -5.72 7.96
N LEU A 129 -0.88 -6.45 6.85
CA LEU A 129 -1.91 -7.46 6.75
C LEU A 129 -1.70 -8.57 7.76
N GLY A 130 -0.46 -9.06 7.92
CA GLY A 130 -0.13 -10.10 8.89
C GLY A 130 -0.43 -9.63 10.31
N LEU A 131 0.07 -8.46 10.68
CA LEU A 131 -0.15 -7.91 12.01
C LEU A 131 -1.64 -7.71 12.32
N GLY A 132 -2.39 -7.07 11.41
CA GLY A 132 -3.83 -6.83 11.59
C GLY A 132 -4.64 -8.13 11.63
N THR A 133 -4.37 -9.06 10.71
CA THR A 133 -5.06 -10.35 10.62
C THR A 133 -4.86 -11.18 11.88
N PHE A 134 -3.61 -11.42 12.26
CA PHE A 134 -3.32 -12.34 13.36
C PHE A 134 -3.60 -11.72 14.73
N LEU A 135 -3.44 -10.40 14.92
CA LEU A 135 -3.89 -9.74 16.16
C LEU A 135 -5.43 -9.69 16.25
N GLY A 136 -6.13 -9.42 15.16
CA GLY A 136 -7.60 -9.44 15.13
C GLY A 136 -8.14 -10.84 15.44
N ALA A 137 -7.58 -11.87 14.79
CA ALA A 137 -7.92 -13.26 15.06
C ALA A 137 -7.61 -13.64 16.52
N ARG A 138 -6.48 -13.18 17.08
CA ARG A 138 -6.18 -13.37 18.52
C ARG A 138 -7.22 -12.72 19.42
N ALA A 139 -7.69 -11.52 19.09
CA ALA A 139 -8.72 -10.82 19.87
C ALA A 139 -10.04 -11.63 19.93
N ASP A 140 -10.43 -12.25 18.81
CA ASP A 140 -11.57 -13.15 18.76
C ASP A 140 -11.37 -14.37 19.68
N LEU A 141 -10.19 -15.02 19.58
CA LEU A 141 -9.86 -16.23 20.35
C LEU A 141 -9.79 -16.00 21.87
N VAL A 142 -9.48 -14.79 22.33
CA VAL A 142 -9.48 -14.46 23.77
C VAL A 142 -10.84 -13.99 24.28
N GLY A 143 -11.90 -14.09 23.46
CA GLY A 143 -13.28 -13.84 23.87
C GLY A 143 -13.81 -12.43 23.61
N ALA A 144 -13.07 -11.56 22.92
CA ALA A 144 -13.59 -10.26 22.50
C ALA A 144 -14.59 -10.36 21.33
N GLY A 145 -14.69 -11.55 20.72
CA GLY A 145 -15.62 -11.86 19.64
C GLY A 145 -15.33 -11.08 18.35
N LEU A 146 -16.31 -11.16 17.43
CA LEU A 146 -16.26 -10.49 16.14
C LEU A 146 -15.98 -8.98 16.26
N ALA A 147 -16.64 -8.29 17.20
CA ALA A 147 -16.47 -6.87 17.39
C ALA A 147 -15.03 -6.52 17.80
N GLY A 148 -14.45 -7.27 18.73
CA GLY A 148 -13.04 -7.09 19.13
C GLY A 148 -12.08 -7.35 17.98
N SER A 149 -12.33 -8.40 17.19
CA SER A 149 -11.54 -8.72 15.99
C SER A 149 -11.57 -7.59 14.97
N VAL A 150 -12.76 -7.05 14.68
CA VAL A 150 -12.94 -5.93 13.74
C VAL A 150 -12.20 -4.68 14.21
N VAL A 151 -12.34 -4.32 15.49
CA VAL A 151 -11.69 -3.14 16.07
C VAL A 151 -10.17 -3.28 16.04
N VAL A 152 -9.64 -4.45 16.42
CA VAL A 152 -8.19 -4.67 16.45
C VAL A 152 -7.61 -4.75 15.04
N ALA A 153 -8.18 -5.58 14.15
CA ALA A 153 -7.68 -5.72 12.78
C ALA A 153 -7.77 -4.40 12.01
N GLY A 154 -8.92 -3.72 12.08
CA GLY A 154 -9.14 -2.44 11.42
C GLY A 154 -8.26 -1.34 12.02
N GLY A 155 -8.18 -1.24 13.35
CA GLY A 155 -7.37 -0.25 14.05
C GLY A 155 -5.88 -0.39 13.73
N VAL A 156 -5.35 -1.61 13.77
CA VAL A 156 -3.95 -1.90 13.39
C VAL A 156 -3.68 -1.53 11.94
N ALA A 157 -4.56 -1.93 11.01
CA ALA A 157 -4.41 -1.62 9.60
C ALA A 157 -4.44 -0.11 9.34
N LEU A 158 -5.39 0.61 9.96
CA LEU A 158 -5.50 2.06 9.82
C LEU A 158 -4.27 2.78 10.40
N CYS A 159 -3.88 2.45 11.63
CA CYS A 159 -2.70 3.03 12.29
C CYS A 159 -1.44 2.78 11.47
N ALA A 160 -1.26 1.58 10.92
CA ALA A 160 -0.14 1.27 10.04
C ALA A 160 -0.19 2.12 8.76
N MET A 161 -1.32 2.20 8.07
CA MET A 161 -1.40 3.00 6.84
C MET A 161 -1.12 4.50 7.08
N LEU A 162 -1.54 5.03 8.24
CA LEU A 162 -1.26 6.41 8.64
C LEU A 162 0.17 6.64 9.14
N ALA A 163 0.84 5.61 9.65
CA ALA A 163 2.22 5.70 10.11
C ALA A 163 3.24 5.69 8.96
N LEU A 164 2.96 5.00 7.85
CA LEU A 164 3.93 4.83 6.77
C LEU A 164 4.46 6.15 6.18
N PRO A 165 3.61 7.16 5.88
CA PRO A 165 4.10 8.42 5.34
C PRO A 165 5.04 9.14 6.31
N ARG A 166 4.80 9.02 7.62
CA ARG A 166 5.65 9.61 8.66
C ARG A 166 6.98 8.87 8.78
N LEU A 167 6.97 7.54 8.70
CA LEU A 167 8.19 6.73 8.68
C LEU A 167 9.08 7.05 7.48
N ARG A 168 8.48 7.35 6.31
CA ARG A 168 9.24 7.76 5.12
C ARG A 168 9.84 9.16 5.22
N ALA A 169 9.21 10.05 5.97
CA ALA A 169 9.71 11.42 6.19
C ALA A 169 10.82 11.49 7.26
N ALA A 170 10.99 10.45 8.08
CA ALA A 170 11.99 10.42 9.14
C ALA A 170 13.42 10.16 8.61
N PRO A 171 14.47 10.58 9.34
CA PRO A 171 15.87 10.33 8.96
C PRO A 171 16.14 8.84 8.68
N ALA A 172 16.90 8.55 7.63
CA ALA A 172 17.12 7.20 7.08
C ALA A 172 17.46 6.11 8.13
N ARG A 173 18.30 6.44 9.13
CA ARG A 173 18.66 5.49 10.20
C ARG A 173 17.51 5.22 11.17
N ALA A 174 16.76 6.25 11.54
CA ALA A 174 15.62 6.13 12.46
C ALA A 174 14.45 5.43 11.78
N SER A 175 14.20 5.72 10.50
CA SER A 175 13.17 5.06 9.71
C SER A 175 13.49 3.58 9.46
N ALA A 176 14.74 3.24 9.16
CA ALA A 176 15.16 1.83 9.02
C ALA A 176 15.04 1.04 10.32
N ALA A 177 15.39 1.63 11.47
CA ALA A 177 15.23 0.98 12.78
C ALA A 177 13.75 0.75 13.12
N ALA A 178 12.90 1.77 12.91
CA ALA A 178 11.47 1.67 13.16
C ALA A 178 10.79 0.66 12.20
N ALA A 179 11.15 0.66 10.92
CA ALA A 179 10.66 -0.31 9.94
C ALA A 179 11.12 -1.74 10.32
N GLY A 180 12.38 -1.92 10.71
CA GLY A 180 12.90 -3.21 11.16
C GLY A 180 12.16 -3.74 12.40
N ALA A 181 11.93 -2.90 13.40
CA ALA A 181 11.14 -3.28 14.58
C ALA A 181 9.70 -3.66 14.20
N TYR A 182 9.07 -2.86 13.34
CA TYR A 182 7.72 -3.13 12.84
C TYR A 182 7.62 -4.48 12.11
N TYR A 183 8.57 -4.78 11.22
CA TYR A 183 8.61 -6.05 10.50
C TYR A 183 8.89 -7.23 11.42
N ALA A 184 9.81 -7.08 12.37
CA ALA A 184 10.10 -8.12 13.34
C ALA A 184 8.87 -8.44 14.20
N VAL A 185 8.15 -7.41 14.68
CA VAL A 185 6.91 -7.59 15.46
C VAL A 185 5.84 -8.27 14.62
N SER A 186 5.64 -7.84 13.37
CA SER A 186 4.65 -8.46 12.48
C SER A 186 4.94 -9.95 12.24
N LEU A 187 6.18 -10.29 11.88
CA LEU A 187 6.60 -11.68 11.67
C LEU A 187 6.51 -12.51 12.94
N LEU A 188 6.86 -11.93 14.10
CA LEU A 188 6.73 -12.58 15.40
C LEU A 188 5.26 -12.90 15.73
N VAL A 189 4.34 -11.97 15.47
CA VAL A 189 2.90 -12.19 15.69
C VAL A 189 2.38 -13.32 14.81
N VAL A 190 2.80 -13.39 13.54
CA VAL A 190 2.45 -14.49 12.62
C VAL A 190 3.00 -15.82 13.16
N ALA A 191 4.30 -15.85 13.48
CA ALA A 191 4.97 -17.08 13.95
C ALA A 191 4.45 -17.56 15.31
N ALA A 192 4.05 -16.64 16.19
CA ALA A 192 3.51 -16.95 17.51
C ALA A 192 2.01 -17.31 17.47
N PHE A 193 1.33 -17.24 16.32
CA PHE A 193 -0.09 -17.58 16.24
C PHE A 193 -0.32 -19.10 16.45
N PRO A 194 -1.39 -19.55 17.13
CA PRO A 194 -1.57 -20.96 17.47
C PRO A 194 -1.70 -21.81 16.20
N GLY A 195 -0.89 -22.86 16.10
CA GLY A 195 -0.85 -23.74 14.94
C GLY A 195 0.02 -23.24 13.78
N ALA A 196 0.69 -22.08 13.89
CA ALA A 196 1.60 -21.60 12.84
C ALA A 196 2.83 -22.52 12.67
N VAL A 197 3.40 -23.03 13.76
CA VAL A 197 4.56 -23.94 13.74
C VAL A 197 4.19 -25.28 13.09
N ASP A 198 3.01 -25.81 13.41
CA ASP A 198 2.50 -27.03 12.79
C ASP A 198 2.22 -26.80 11.31
N LEU A 199 1.67 -25.64 10.95
CA LEU A 199 1.42 -25.25 9.57
C LEU A 199 2.71 -25.18 8.74
N PHE A 200 3.81 -24.67 9.31
CA PHE A 200 5.11 -24.65 8.62
C PHE A 200 5.65 -26.05 8.36
N SER A 201 5.35 -27.01 9.25
CA SER A 201 5.77 -28.40 9.11
C SER A 201 4.90 -29.17 8.11
N LEU A 202 3.58 -28.94 8.14
CA LEU A 202 2.59 -29.61 7.29
C LEU A 202 2.53 -29.03 5.87
N ALA A 203 2.83 -27.73 5.72
CA ALA A 203 2.83 -27.02 4.45
C ALA A 203 4.11 -26.17 4.32
N PRO A 204 5.24 -26.75 3.90
CA PRO A 204 6.52 -26.05 3.74
C PRO A 204 6.44 -24.83 2.81
N SER A 205 5.50 -24.81 1.86
CA SER A 205 5.22 -23.65 1.01
C SER A 205 4.82 -22.41 1.81
N VAL A 206 4.11 -22.56 2.94
CA VAL A 206 3.77 -21.45 3.84
C VAL A 206 5.03 -20.88 4.50
N ALA A 207 5.94 -21.76 4.95
CA ALA A 207 7.22 -21.33 5.52
C ALA A 207 8.06 -20.57 4.49
N LEU A 208 8.08 -21.04 3.23
CA LEU A 208 8.74 -20.34 2.12
C LEU A 208 8.10 -18.98 1.82
N CYS A 209 6.76 -18.87 1.89
CA CYS A 209 6.07 -17.59 1.75
C CYS A 209 6.44 -16.61 2.87
N VAL A 210 6.46 -17.06 4.13
CA VAL A 210 6.89 -16.23 5.27
C VAL A 210 8.35 -15.81 5.12
N LEU A 211 9.22 -16.71 4.65
CA LEU A 211 10.61 -16.40 4.35
C LEU A 211 10.74 -15.36 3.23
N ALA A 212 9.95 -15.46 2.16
CA ALA A 212 9.92 -14.48 1.08
C ALA A 212 9.45 -13.08 1.57
N VAL A 213 8.48 -13.04 2.50
CA VAL A 213 8.10 -11.78 3.17
C VAL A 213 9.25 -11.27 4.02
N ALA A 214 9.91 -12.13 4.80
CA ALA A 214 11.03 -11.75 5.65
C ALA A 214 12.22 -11.21 4.85
N THR A 215 12.53 -11.79 3.69
CA THR A 215 13.59 -11.29 2.79
C THR A 215 13.21 -9.94 2.18
N ALA A 216 11.96 -9.73 1.78
CA ALA A 216 11.48 -8.43 1.32
C ALA A 216 11.57 -7.35 2.42
N CYS A 217 11.22 -7.71 3.67
CA CYS A 217 11.39 -6.83 4.83
C CYS A 217 12.85 -6.48 5.11
N ALA A 218 13.75 -7.47 5.07
CA ALA A 218 15.18 -7.25 5.24
C ALA A 218 15.74 -6.35 4.14
N PHE A 219 15.31 -6.55 2.89
CA PHE A 219 15.67 -5.70 1.76
C PHE A 219 15.23 -4.24 1.98
N ASP A 220 14.01 -3.99 2.46
CA ASP A 220 13.56 -2.63 2.78
C ASP A 220 14.43 -1.97 3.88
N VAL A 221 14.72 -2.70 4.96
CA VAL A 221 15.52 -2.18 6.08
C VAL A 221 16.95 -1.86 5.65
N VAL A 222 17.58 -2.73 4.85
CA VAL A 222 18.95 -2.53 4.35
C VAL A 222 18.99 -1.34 3.41
N THR A 223 18.13 -1.33 2.38
CA THR A 223 18.12 -0.22 1.39
C THR A 223 17.62 1.11 1.96
N GLY A 224 16.82 1.08 3.03
CA GLY A 224 16.40 2.27 3.76
C GLY A 224 17.56 3.00 4.45
N ARG A 225 18.65 2.31 4.80
CA ARG A 225 19.85 2.93 5.39
C ARG A 225 20.64 3.77 4.39
N ASP A 226 20.52 3.47 3.10
CA ASP A 226 21.33 4.05 2.03
C ASP A 226 20.70 5.32 1.41
N ARG A 227 19.50 5.73 1.85
CA ARG A 227 18.85 6.96 1.38
C ARG A 227 19.60 8.20 1.90
N ARG A 228 20.44 8.79 1.04
CA ARG A 228 21.06 10.11 1.17
C ARG A 228 20.94 10.88 -0.13
#